data_AF-Q0CRS8-F1
#
_entry.id   AF-Q0CRS8-F1
#
_cell.length_a   1.000
_cell.length_b   1.000
_cell.length_c   1.000
_cell.angle_alpha   90.00
_cell.angle_beta   90.00
_cell.angle_gamma   90.00
#
_symmetry.space_group_name_H-M   'P 1'
#
loop_
_entity.id
_entity.type
_entity.pdbx_description
1 polymer ?
#
loop_
_entity_poly.entity_id
_entity_poly.type
_entity_poly.pdbx_seq_one_letter_code
_entity_poly.pdbx_strand_id
1 'polypeptide(L)'
;MHFIYSCAMFVYLKYTGLGRVFFLQLLKANVAEVQSTTLTVVIIVHFIRTFVVIAMNGRDSNHVIYHVVPKDPHWLFVGPQYHALHHVHPDRFMASVVKIFDWVAGTAYSLRNKNVAITGSSGAFGSSILSQLQTEGVRNIYTLEFGTHWTYRDLSKVGPIFDKADILILAHGTKNQDAMEANCNSTIRLIRLYMERRLSGASGGRILPEIWYVGSEVEMHPTFGVTDMQRYAHSKRAFVPYARALYDCPHVVYRHIVPAAFQSRMDNAFVSSEWAASSTMWWIRRGARYIPVTYTGIADLNFLKFAFWVRPDKDMVAGIGVGNRFMDTPGEKGRLP
;
A
#
# COMPACT_ATOMS: atom_id res chain seq x y z
N MET A 1 -13.95 10.16 28.96
CA MET A 1 -13.70 9.39 27.71
C MET A 1 -14.98 9.28 26.86
N HIS A 2 -15.71 10.39 26.67
CA HIS A 2 -17.05 10.41 26.05
C HIS A 2 -17.20 11.45 24.93
N PHE A 3 -16.09 12.06 24.47
CA PHE A 3 -16.13 13.25 23.61
C PHE A 3 -15.54 13.05 22.20
N ILE A 4 -15.05 11.86 21.85
CA ILE A 4 -14.41 11.58 20.55
C ILE A 4 -15.34 10.84 19.57
N TYR A 5 -16.45 10.28 20.05
CA TYR A 5 -17.42 9.56 19.20
C TYR A 5 -18.33 10.47 18.35
N SER A 6 -18.36 11.79 18.59
CA SER A 6 -19.28 12.70 17.87
C SER A 6 -18.71 13.35 16.60
N CYS A 7 -17.39 13.39 16.37
CA CYS A 7 -16.85 14.18 15.24
C CYS A 7 -16.63 13.37 13.95
N ALA A 8 -16.31 12.07 14.02
CA ALA A 8 -16.04 11.29 12.81
C ALA A 8 -17.31 10.83 12.08
N MET A 9 -18.43 10.68 12.79
CA MET A 9 -19.72 10.30 12.18
C MET A 9 -20.48 11.50 11.58
N PHE A 10 -20.09 12.73 11.92
CA PHE A 10 -20.80 13.95 11.50
C PHE A 10 -20.47 14.41 10.07
N VAL A 11 -19.35 13.95 9.49
CA VAL A 11 -18.95 14.36 8.13
C VAL A 11 -19.58 13.46 7.05
N TYR A 12 -19.91 12.20 7.37
CA TYR A 12 -20.51 11.28 6.40
C TYR A 12 -22.05 11.37 6.32
N LEU A 13 -22.71 11.92 7.35
CA LEU A 13 -24.18 11.98 7.44
C LEU A 13 -24.82 13.25 6.85
N LYS A 14 -24.03 14.20 6.33
CA LYS A 14 -24.55 15.48 5.85
C LYS A 14 -24.94 15.51 4.36
N TYR A 15 -24.60 14.49 3.56
CA TYR A 15 -24.68 14.61 2.08
C TYR A 15 -25.50 13.58 1.31
N THR A 16 -26.20 12.63 1.95
CA THR A 16 -27.21 11.83 1.22
C THR A 16 -28.44 11.59 2.09
N GLY A 17 -29.61 12.04 1.61
CA GLY A 17 -30.91 11.76 2.26
C GLY A 17 -31.18 10.26 2.44
N LEU A 18 -30.59 9.41 1.59
CA LEU A 18 -30.64 7.95 1.71
C LEU A 18 -29.91 7.41 2.95
N GLY A 19 -28.76 7.98 3.34
CA GLY A 19 -27.99 7.50 4.49
C GLY A 19 -28.74 7.67 5.81
N ARG A 20 -29.53 8.75 5.92
CA ARG A 20 -30.36 9.03 7.10
C ARG A 20 -31.55 8.06 7.21
N VAL A 21 -32.15 7.71 6.08
CA VAL A 21 -33.27 6.73 6.03
C VAL A 21 -32.77 5.31 6.30
N PHE A 22 -31.62 4.92 5.75
CA PHE A 22 -31.04 3.59 5.99
C PHE A 22 -30.61 3.41 7.45
N PHE A 23 -30.00 4.43 8.06
CA PHE A 23 -29.61 4.43 9.48
C PHE A 23 -30.84 4.40 10.42
N LEU A 24 -31.90 5.15 10.09
CA LEU A 24 -33.15 5.15 10.85
C LEU A 24 -33.97 3.86 10.66
N GLN A 25 -33.87 3.18 9.51
CA GLN A 25 -34.48 1.86 9.31
C GLN A 25 -33.73 0.75 10.04
N LEU A 26 -32.39 0.82 10.12
CA LEU A 26 -31.58 -0.08 10.95
C LEU A 26 -31.88 0.07 12.45
N LEU A 27 -32.18 1.29 12.91
CA LEU A 27 -32.60 1.57 14.29
C LEU A 27 -34.08 1.25 14.58
N LYS A 28 -34.90 1.01 13.55
CA LYS A 28 -36.31 0.58 13.69
C LYS A 28 -36.47 -0.93 13.89
N ALA A 29 -35.40 -1.72 13.73
CA ALA A 29 -35.41 -3.11 14.14
C ALA A 29 -35.55 -3.19 15.66
N ASN A 30 -36.49 -3.99 16.17
CA ASN A 30 -36.81 -4.12 17.60
C ASN A 30 -35.53 -4.19 18.46
N VAL A 31 -35.27 -3.14 19.22
CA VAL A 31 -34.04 -2.97 20.01
C VAL A 31 -33.82 -4.14 20.98
N ALA A 32 -34.90 -4.75 21.50
CA ALA A 32 -34.85 -5.91 22.39
C ALA A 32 -34.51 -7.24 21.69
N GLU A 33 -34.98 -7.44 20.46
CA GLU A 33 -34.80 -8.69 19.70
C GLU A 33 -33.44 -8.73 18.99
N VAL A 34 -32.97 -7.56 18.53
CA VAL A 34 -31.61 -7.35 18.02
C VAL A 34 -30.58 -7.56 19.14
N GLN A 35 -30.88 -7.18 20.39
CA GLN A 35 -29.96 -7.40 21.51
C GLN A 35 -29.75 -8.87 21.87
N SER A 36 -30.82 -9.66 21.98
CA SER A 36 -30.73 -11.09 22.33
C SER A 36 -30.05 -11.91 21.23
N THR A 37 -30.43 -11.67 19.97
CA THR A 37 -29.87 -12.40 18.81
C THR A 37 -28.40 -12.04 18.60
N THR A 38 -28.04 -10.76 18.68
CA THR A 38 -26.64 -10.31 18.55
C THR A 38 -25.78 -10.87 19.68
N LEU A 39 -26.26 -10.82 20.92
CA LEU A 39 -25.54 -11.36 22.07
C LEU A 39 -25.34 -12.87 21.94
N THR A 40 -26.36 -13.60 21.50
CA THR A 40 -26.28 -15.05 21.27
C THR A 40 -25.24 -15.38 20.21
N VAL A 41 -25.24 -14.66 19.08
CA VAL A 41 -24.24 -14.85 18.02
C VAL A 41 -22.83 -14.55 18.53
N VAL A 42 -22.63 -13.46 19.26
CA VAL A 42 -21.33 -13.08 19.85
C VAL A 42 -20.85 -14.18 20.81
N ILE A 43 -21.72 -14.67 21.69
CA ILE A 43 -21.38 -15.75 22.63
C ILE A 43 -21.01 -17.03 21.89
N ILE A 44 -21.79 -17.44 20.89
CA ILE A 44 -21.50 -18.65 20.08
C ILE A 44 -20.13 -18.52 19.40
N VAL A 45 -19.84 -17.38 18.77
CA VAL A 45 -18.55 -17.12 18.12
C VAL A 45 -17.40 -17.17 19.13
N HIS A 46 -17.55 -16.55 20.30
CA HIS A 46 -16.53 -16.59 21.36
C HIS A 46 -16.34 -17.99 21.95
N PHE A 47 -17.42 -18.75 22.11
CA PHE A 47 -17.39 -20.13 22.59
C PHE A 47 -16.65 -21.03 21.60
N ILE A 48 -17.02 -20.99 20.32
CA ILE A 48 -16.34 -21.74 19.25
C ILE A 48 -14.85 -21.38 19.22
N ARG A 49 -14.51 -20.09 19.26
CA ARG A 49 -13.11 -19.63 19.27
C ARG A 49 -12.34 -20.21 20.46
N THR A 50 -12.91 -20.09 21.66
CA THR A 50 -12.26 -20.57 22.89
C THR A 50 -12.07 -22.08 22.83
N PHE A 51 -13.08 -22.81 22.34
CA PHE A 51 -13.01 -24.25 22.14
C PHE A 51 -11.93 -24.64 21.13
N VAL A 52 -11.81 -23.95 20.00
CA VAL A 52 -10.74 -24.18 19.01
C VAL A 52 -9.36 -23.96 19.64
N VAL A 53 -9.16 -22.88 20.41
CA VAL A 53 -7.89 -22.62 21.11
C VAL A 53 -7.56 -23.72 22.12
N ILE A 54 -8.56 -24.18 22.89
CA ILE A 54 -8.42 -25.30 23.83
C ILE A 54 -8.05 -26.59 23.08
N ALA A 55 -8.75 -26.92 21.99
CA ALA A 55 -8.48 -28.09 21.16
C ALA A 55 -7.07 -28.04 20.53
N MET A 56 -6.55 -26.84 20.28
CA MET A 56 -5.18 -26.61 19.82
C MET A 56 -4.13 -26.65 20.96
N ASN A 57 -4.51 -27.04 22.18
CA ASN A 57 -3.67 -27.04 23.38
C ASN A 57 -3.05 -25.67 23.68
N GLY A 58 -3.81 -24.59 23.48
CA GLY A 58 -3.35 -23.22 23.70
C GLY A 58 -2.32 -22.74 22.66
N ARG A 59 -2.04 -23.52 21.61
CA ARG A 59 -1.20 -23.07 20.50
C ARG A 59 -1.96 -22.03 19.68
N ASP A 60 -1.53 -20.78 19.75
CA ASP A 60 -2.03 -19.73 18.86
C ASP A 60 -1.44 -19.92 17.46
N SER A 61 -2.28 -20.24 16.48
CA SER A 61 -1.86 -20.34 15.07
C SER A 61 -1.25 -19.06 14.53
N ASN A 62 -1.50 -17.91 15.16
CA ASN A 62 -0.96 -16.61 14.76
C ASN A 62 0.45 -16.34 15.28
N HIS A 63 0.95 -17.13 16.24
CA HIS A 63 2.33 -17.03 16.72
C HIS A 63 3.28 -17.89 15.88
N VAL A 64 3.60 -17.38 14.69
CA VAL A 64 4.60 -17.95 13.78
C VAL A 64 5.87 -17.11 13.85
N ILE A 65 7.03 -17.77 13.91
CA ILE A 65 8.33 -17.10 13.90
C ILE A 65 8.70 -16.77 12.46
N TYR A 66 8.97 -15.50 12.20
CA TYR A 66 9.42 -15.02 10.89
C TYR A 66 10.84 -14.44 11.01
N HIS A 67 11.74 -14.86 10.11
CA HIS A 67 13.07 -14.26 10.00
C HIS A 67 13.01 -12.86 9.36
N VAL A 68 12.06 -12.66 8.46
CA VAL A 68 11.70 -11.37 7.86
C VAL A 68 10.21 -11.16 8.05
N VAL A 69 9.84 -10.01 8.61
CA VAL A 69 8.45 -9.64 8.89
C VAL A 69 7.68 -9.64 7.55
N PRO A 70 6.70 -10.53 7.39
CA PRO A 70 6.00 -10.70 6.13
C PRO A 70 5.02 -9.53 5.90
N LYS A 71 4.64 -9.33 4.64
CA LYS A 71 3.46 -8.52 4.33
C LYS A 71 2.20 -9.32 4.62
N ASP A 72 1.14 -8.63 5.04
CA ASP A 72 -0.15 -9.23 5.29
C ASP A 72 -0.98 -9.32 3.99
N PRO A 73 -1.32 -10.54 3.51
CA PRO A 73 -2.07 -10.70 2.27
C PRO A 73 -3.59 -10.58 2.46
N HIS A 74 -4.10 -10.65 3.70
CA HIS A 74 -5.53 -10.76 3.96
C HIS A 74 -6.16 -9.38 4.10
N TRP A 75 -7.28 -9.13 3.43
CA TRP A 75 -7.94 -7.82 3.49
C TRP A 75 -8.92 -7.66 4.66
N LEU A 76 -9.57 -8.75 5.11
CA LEU A 76 -10.65 -8.69 6.11
C LEU A 76 -10.27 -9.25 7.48
N PHE A 77 -9.65 -10.44 7.52
CA PHE A 77 -9.37 -11.16 8.75
C PHE A 77 -7.91 -11.06 9.18
N VAL A 78 -7.70 -10.93 10.48
CA VAL A 78 -6.38 -10.98 11.12
C VAL A 78 -5.82 -12.39 11.02
N GLY A 79 -4.56 -12.49 10.63
CA GLY A 79 -3.83 -13.76 10.54
C GLY A 79 -2.41 -13.62 11.09
N PRO A 80 -1.57 -14.66 10.96
CA PRO A 80 -0.24 -14.70 11.58
C PRO A 80 0.68 -13.57 11.13
N GLN A 81 0.61 -13.18 9.85
CA GLN A 81 1.40 -12.08 9.29
C GLN A 81 1.01 -10.72 9.88
N TYR A 82 -0.29 -10.50 10.08
CA TYR A 82 -0.80 -9.30 10.74
C TYR A 82 -0.32 -9.23 12.19
N HIS A 83 -0.36 -10.35 12.92
CA HIS A 83 0.11 -10.42 14.29
C HIS A 83 1.61 -10.13 14.40
N ALA A 84 2.42 -10.65 13.46
CA ALA A 84 3.83 -10.30 13.37
C ALA A 84 4.07 -8.79 13.17
N LEU A 85 3.25 -8.13 12.35
CA LEU A 85 3.31 -6.68 12.15
C LEU A 85 2.94 -5.90 13.42
N HIS A 86 1.97 -6.38 14.20
CA HIS A 86 1.61 -5.79 15.49
C HIS A 86 2.76 -5.85 16.51
N HIS A 87 3.52 -6.95 16.59
CA HIS A 87 4.71 -7.02 17.47
C HIS A 87 5.79 -6.01 17.09
N VAL A 88 5.95 -5.70 15.80
CA VAL A 88 6.92 -4.71 15.31
C VAL A 88 6.41 -3.28 15.53
N HIS A 89 5.10 -3.07 15.42
CA HIS A 89 4.44 -1.78 15.54
C HIS A 89 3.26 -1.89 16.52
N PRO A 90 3.52 -1.93 17.84
CA PRO A 90 2.50 -2.21 18.85
C PRO A 90 1.47 -1.09 19.03
N ASP A 91 1.73 0.10 18.47
CA ASP A 91 0.79 1.23 18.37
C ASP A 91 -0.04 1.19 17.07
N ARG A 92 0.18 0.18 16.21
CA ARG A 92 -0.54 -0.09 14.97
C ARG A 92 -1.02 -1.54 14.92
N PHE A 93 -1.85 -1.86 13.92
CA PHE A 93 -2.42 -3.20 13.77
C PHE A 93 -3.17 -3.62 15.04
N MET A 94 -4.21 -2.87 15.41
CA MET A 94 -4.96 -2.99 16.68
C MET A 94 -6.09 -4.02 16.64
N ALA A 95 -6.55 -4.42 15.47
CA ALA A 95 -7.63 -5.38 15.34
C ALA A 95 -7.26 -6.75 15.91
N SER A 96 -8.23 -7.38 16.56
CA SER A 96 -8.10 -8.72 17.13
C SER A 96 -8.54 -9.84 16.18
N VAL A 97 -9.58 -9.59 15.36
CA VAL A 97 -10.18 -10.59 14.45
C VAL A 97 -10.47 -10.00 13.09
N VAL A 98 -11.17 -8.87 13.04
CA VAL A 98 -11.56 -8.18 11.80
C VAL A 98 -10.87 -6.84 11.68
N LYS A 99 -10.25 -6.58 10.52
CA LYS A 99 -9.43 -5.37 10.26
C LYS A 99 -10.24 -4.11 10.01
N ILE A 100 -11.57 -4.19 10.06
CA ILE A 100 -12.48 -3.05 9.84
C ILE A 100 -12.13 -1.90 10.79
N PHE A 101 -11.79 -2.20 12.04
CA PHE A 101 -11.35 -1.19 13.00
C PHE A 101 -10.14 -0.40 12.48
N ASP A 102 -9.06 -1.08 12.08
CA ASP A 102 -7.87 -0.39 11.57
C ASP A 102 -8.12 0.31 10.25
N TRP A 103 -9.01 -0.23 9.43
CA TRP A 103 -9.43 0.41 8.19
C TRP A 103 -10.18 1.71 8.47
N VAL A 104 -11.04 1.77 9.47
CA VAL A 104 -11.72 3.02 9.84
C VAL A 104 -10.74 3.99 10.51
N ALA A 105 -9.96 3.50 11.49
CA ALA A 105 -9.04 4.30 12.30
C ALA A 105 -7.76 4.74 11.56
N GLY A 106 -7.40 4.07 10.44
CA GLY A 106 -6.14 4.32 9.75
C GLY A 106 -4.92 3.82 10.54
N THR A 107 -5.05 2.68 11.20
CA THR A 107 -3.99 2.06 12.03
C THR A 107 -3.39 0.80 11.42
N ALA A 108 -3.70 0.50 10.16
CA ALA A 108 -3.25 -0.71 9.45
C ALA A 108 -1.85 -0.57 8.81
N TYR A 109 -1.13 0.52 9.10
CA TYR A 109 0.23 0.74 8.60
C TYR A 109 0.97 1.79 9.43
N SER A 110 2.32 1.74 9.43
CA SER A 110 3.19 2.69 10.11
C SER A 110 4.31 3.18 9.19
N LEU A 111 4.46 4.50 9.09
CA LEU A 111 5.61 5.18 8.47
C LEU A 111 6.67 5.63 9.47
N ARG A 112 6.36 5.51 10.77
CA ARG A 112 7.23 5.97 11.84
C ARG A 112 8.58 5.28 11.75
N ASN A 113 9.63 6.07 11.88
CA ASN A 113 11.03 5.62 11.87
C ASN A 113 11.51 4.96 10.56
N LYS A 114 10.76 5.08 9.45
CA LYS A 114 11.20 4.61 8.13
C LYS A 114 12.15 5.61 7.48
N ASN A 115 13.08 5.12 6.66
CA ASN A 115 13.86 5.94 5.74
C ASN A 115 13.23 5.90 4.35
N VAL A 116 12.95 7.05 3.76
CA VAL A 116 12.29 7.15 2.44
C VAL A 116 13.26 7.73 1.42
N ALA A 117 13.37 7.11 0.25
CA ALA A 117 13.99 7.70 -0.93
C ALA A 117 12.89 8.04 -1.94
N ILE A 118 12.91 9.23 -2.55
CA ILE A 118 11.87 9.69 -3.48
C ILE A 118 12.48 10.30 -4.74
N THR A 119 12.04 9.83 -5.91
CA THR A 119 12.30 10.52 -7.20
C THR A 119 11.17 11.49 -7.51
N GLY A 120 11.45 12.55 -8.27
CA GLY A 120 10.42 13.50 -8.70
C GLY A 120 9.84 14.36 -7.58
N SER A 121 10.59 14.58 -6.50
CA SER A 121 10.17 15.38 -5.34
C SER A 121 9.91 16.87 -5.65
N SER A 122 10.44 17.38 -6.76
CA SER A 122 10.19 18.75 -7.24
C SER A 122 8.88 18.88 -8.04
N GLY A 123 8.25 17.76 -8.42
CA GLY A 123 6.94 17.76 -9.07
C GLY A 123 5.81 17.99 -8.07
N ALA A 124 4.64 18.40 -8.55
CA ALA A 124 3.50 18.79 -7.71
C ALA A 124 3.08 17.67 -6.71
N PHE A 125 2.94 16.43 -7.17
CA PHE A 125 2.66 15.30 -6.28
C PHE A 125 3.85 15.01 -5.35
N GLY A 126 5.08 15.03 -5.87
CA GLY A 126 6.29 14.74 -5.12
C GLY A 126 6.53 15.70 -3.95
N SER A 127 6.28 17.00 -4.14
CA SER A 127 6.40 18.00 -3.06
C SER A 127 5.26 17.86 -2.05
N SER A 128 4.05 17.58 -2.51
CA SER A 128 2.88 17.41 -1.65
C SER A 128 2.99 16.16 -0.77
N ILE A 129 3.45 15.03 -1.34
CA ILE A 129 3.66 13.80 -0.57
C ILE A 129 4.84 13.95 0.40
N LEU A 130 5.87 14.71 0.04
CA LEU A 130 6.99 15.01 0.95
C LEU A 130 6.50 15.69 2.23
N SER A 131 5.63 16.69 2.10
CA SER A 131 5.00 17.38 3.24
C SER A 131 4.20 16.41 4.12
N GLN A 132 3.43 15.51 3.51
CA GLN A 132 2.69 14.47 4.25
C GLN A 132 3.61 13.45 4.95
N LEU A 133 4.74 13.08 4.34
CA LEU A 133 5.69 12.14 4.94
C LEU A 133 6.40 12.75 6.15
N GLN A 134 6.69 14.05 6.11
CA GLN A 134 7.30 14.78 7.23
C GLN A 134 6.38 14.80 8.46
N THR A 135 5.06 14.89 8.27
CA THR A 135 4.09 14.86 9.38
C THR A 135 3.86 13.46 9.96
N GLU A 136 4.21 12.40 9.23
CA GLU A 136 4.03 10.99 9.63
C GLU A 136 5.18 10.40 10.46
N GLY A 137 6.18 11.21 10.84
CA GLY A 137 7.30 10.76 11.67
C GLY A 137 8.28 9.82 10.96
N VAL A 138 8.41 9.98 9.63
CA VAL A 138 9.48 9.37 8.83
C VAL A 138 10.83 9.84 9.37
N ARG A 139 11.82 8.94 9.50
CA ARG A 139 13.12 9.23 10.10
C ARG A 139 13.98 10.13 9.22
N ASN A 140 14.14 9.74 7.97
CA ASN A 140 14.93 10.46 6.98
C ASN A 140 14.22 10.42 5.63
N ILE A 141 14.33 11.51 4.87
CA ILE A 141 13.84 11.56 3.49
C ILE A 141 14.99 11.98 2.57
N TYR A 142 15.28 11.15 1.58
CA TYR A 142 16.31 11.35 0.58
C TYR A 142 15.66 11.72 -0.77
N THR A 143 15.83 12.96 -1.20
CA THR A 143 15.30 13.44 -2.49
C THR A 143 16.28 13.12 -3.62
N LEU A 144 15.85 12.32 -4.59
CA LEU A 144 16.64 11.88 -5.74
C LEU A 144 16.30 12.71 -6.97
N GLU A 145 16.98 13.84 -7.10
CA GLU A 145 16.81 14.76 -8.23
C GLU A 145 17.39 14.19 -9.53
N PHE A 146 16.57 14.20 -10.58
CA PHE A 146 16.98 13.82 -11.93
C PHE A 146 17.96 14.85 -12.52
N GLY A 147 19.04 14.38 -13.15
CA GLY A 147 20.14 15.22 -13.64
C GLY A 147 21.27 15.42 -12.62
N THR A 148 20.95 15.40 -11.32
CA THR A 148 21.94 15.58 -10.24
C THR A 148 22.39 14.22 -9.67
N HIS A 149 21.42 13.45 -9.18
CA HIS A 149 21.64 12.18 -8.48
C HIS A 149 21.53 10.99 -9.42
N TRP A 150 20.71 11.09 -10.45
CA TRP A 150 20.54 10.01 -11.42
C TRP A 150 20.09 10.56 -12.76
N THR A 151 20.35 9.80 -13.81
CA THR A 151 19.84 10.05 -15.15
C THR A 151 19.28 8.74 -15.71
N TYR A 152 18.74 8.76 -16.92
CA TYR A 152 18.32 7.51 -17.57
C TYR A 152 19.47 6.51 -17.75
N ARG A 153 20.72 6.97 -17.87
CA ARG A 153 21.88 6.10 -18.15
C ARG A 153 22.79 5.87 -16.95
N ASP A 154 22.73 6.75 -15.95
CA ASP A 154 23.61 6.70 -14.78
C ASP A 154 22.81 6.67 -13.48
N LEU A 155 22.95 5.56 -12.76
CA LEU A 155 22.36 5.31 -11.44
C LEU A 155 23.43 5.14 -10.34
N SER A 156 24.70 5.44 -10.63
CA SER A 156 25.83 5.14 -9.75
C SER A 156 25.71 5.81 -8.37
N LYS A 157 25.15 7.02 -8.32
CA LYS A 157 25.05 7.81 -7.08
C LYS A 157 23.88 7.43 -6.18
N VAL A 158 22.89 6.66 -6.65
CA VAL A 158 21.70 6.30 -5.83
C VAL A 158 21.90 5.06 -4.96
N GLY A 159 22.90 4.22 -5.27
CA GLY A 159 23.19 2.99 -4.54
C GLY A 159 23.35 3.17 -3.02
N PRO A 160 24.22 4.09 -2.55
CA PRO A 160 24.40 4.33 -1.11
C PRO A 160 23.15 4.82 -0.37
N ILE A 161 22.21 5.46 -1.09
CA ILE A 161 20.93 5.90 -0.54
C ILE A 161 19.98 4.70 -0.43
N PHE A 162 19.95 3.83 -1.45
CA PHE A 162 19.14 2.62 -1.45
C PHE A 162 19.53 1.62 -0.36
N ASP A 163 20.80 1.56 0.03
CA ASP A 163 21.24 0.73 1.16
C ASP A 163 20.52 1.10 2.47
N LYS A 164 20.17 2.38 2.63
CA LYS A 164 19.57 2.95 3.85
C LYS A 164 18.04 3.08 3.78
N ALA A 165 17.47 3.18 2.58
CA ALA A 165 16.05 3.45 2.38
C ALA A 165 15.18 2.20 2.58
N ASP A 166 14.17 2.30 3.45
CA ASP A 166 13.15 1.27 3.64
C ASP A 166 12.04 1.36 2.58
N ILE A 167 11.80 2.58 2.07
CA ILE A 167 10.76 2.87 1.09
C ILE A 167 11.37 3.62 -0.09
N LEU A 168 11.13 3.15 -1.32
CA LEU A 168 11.43 3.85 -2.56
C LEU A 168 10.14 4.37 -3.20
N ILE A 169 10.00 5.68 -3.34
CA ILE A 169 8.88 6.35 -4.01
C ILE A 169 9.32 6.81 -5.39
N LEU A 170 8.61 6.34 -6.42
CA LEU A 170 8.88 6.62 -7.83
C LEU A 170 7.80 7.57 -8.34
N ALA A 171 8.03 8.87 -8.18
CA ALA A 171 7.11 9.93 -8.60
C ALA A 171 7.62 10.75 -9.79
N HIS A 172 8.84 10.46 -10.28
CA HIS A 172 9.34 11.07 -11.53
C HIS A 172 8.58 10.50 -12.74
N GLY A 173 8.14 11.39 -13.63
CA GLY A 173 7.47 11.02 -14.88
C GLY A 173 7.30 12.21 -15.81
N THR A 174 7.00 11.92 -17.07
CA THR A 174 6.85 12.94 -18.13
C THR A 174 5.85 12.50 -19.20
N LYS A 175 5.24 13.47 -19.88
CA LYS A 175 4.43 13.28 -21.09
C LYS A 175 5.20 13.52 -22.39
N ASN A 176 6.45 13.99 -22.28
CA ASN A 176 7.26 14.41 -23.41
C ASN A 176 7.79 13.21 -24.22
N GLN A 177 8.69 13.47 -25.17
CA GLN A 177 9.22 12.46 -26.09
C GLN A 177 9.89 11.28 -25.37
N ASP A 178 10.45 11.53 -24.18
CA ASP A 178 11.13 10.59 -23.31
C ASP A 178 10.20 9.83 -22.35
N ALA A 179 8.87 9.92 -22.51
CA ALA A 179 7.88 9.29 -21.62
C ALA A 179 8.13 7.79 -21.38
N MET A 180 8.53 7.02 -22.39
CA MET A 180 8.84 5.60 -22.21
C MET A 180 10.05 5.39 -21.29
N GLU A 181 11.07 6.24 -21.44
CA GLU A 181 12.29 6.14 -20.66
C GLU A 181 12.03 6.57 -19.21
N ALA A 182 11.30 7.67 -19.00
CA ALA A 182 10.99 8.20 -17.68
C ALA A 182 10.00 7.34 -16.90
N ASN A 183 8.89 6.93 -17.54
CA ASN A 183 7.78 6.29 -16.83
C ASN A 183 7.98 4.77 -16.69
N CYS A 184 8.71 4.13 -17.61
CA CYS A 184 8.87 2.67 -17.65
C CYS A 184 10.33 2.23 -17.47
N ASN A 185 11.20 2.48 -18.45
CA ASN A 185 12.52 1.84 -18.50
C ASN A 185 13.41 2.21 -17.31
N SER A 186 13.51 3.50 -16.99
CA SER A 186 14.32 3.97 -15.87
C SER A 186 13.73 3.58 -14.52
N THR A 187 12.39 3.61 -14.40
CA THR A 187 11.65 3.09 -13.23
C THR A 187 12.02 1.64 -12.94
N ILE A 188 11.99 0.77 -13.96
CA ILE A 188 12.38 -0.65 -13.82
C ILE A 188 13.84 -0.76 -13.35
N ARG A 189 14.76 0.00 -13.93
CA ARG A 189 16.19 -0.04 -13.55
C ARG A 189 16.42 0.43 -12.11
N LEU A 190 15.75 1.50 -11.69
CA LEU A 190 15.79 1.99 -10.31
C LEU A 190 15.26 0.95 -9.33
N ILE A 191 14.12 0.31 -9.63
CA ILE A 191 13.54 -0.75 -8.81
C ILE A 191 14.51 -1.93 -8.70
N ARG A 192 15.07 -2.40 -9.83
CA ARG A 192 16.01 -3.52 -9.84
C ARG A 192 17.23 -3.23 -8.98
N LEU A 193 17.85 -2.07 -9.15
CA LEU A 193 19.00 -1.65 -8.32
C LEU A 193 18.62 -1.55 -6.85
N TYR A 194 17.46 -0.97 -6.53
CA TYR A 194 16.98 -0.88 -5.14
C TYR A 194 16.81 -2.26 -4.52
N MET A 195 16.14 -3.18 -5.21
CA MET A 195 15.92 -4.54 -4.72
C MET A 195 17.24 -5.32 -4.60
N GLU A 196 18.13 -5.22 -5.59
CA GLU A 196 19.45 -5.84 -5.54
C GLU A 196 20.23 -5.41 -4.29
N ARG A 197 20.28 -4.10 -4.03
CA ARG A 197 20.97 -3.52 -2.85
C ARG A 197 20.34 -3.98 -1.54
N ARG A 198 19.01 -3.95 -1.45
CA ARG A 198 18.29 -4.32 -0.23
C ARG A 198 18.33 -5.82 0.09
N LEU A 199 18.36 -6.68 -0.93
CA LEU A 199 18.43 -8.13 -0.75
C LEU A 199 19.86 -8.66 -0.58
N SER A 200 20.84 -8.00 -1.19
CA SER A 200 22.26 -8.40 -1.13
C SER A 200 23.02 -7.80 0.06
N GLY A 201 22.57 -6.67 0.59
CA GLY A 201 23.24 -5.96 1.69
C GLY A 201 23.33 -6.79 2.99
N ALA A 202 24.43 -6.61 3.74
CA ALA A 202 24.64 -7.21 5.06
C ALA A 202 23.55 -6.80 6.09
N SER A 203 22.87 -5.68 5.82
CA SER A 203 21.76 -5.15 6.60
C SER A 203 20.39 -5.71 6.18
N GLY A 204 20.34 -6.81 5.42
CA GLY A 204 19.12 -7.47 4.93
C GLY A 204 18.04 -7.44 6.00
N GLY A 205 17.13 -6.48 5.86
CA GLY A 205 16.35 -6.00 6.99
C GLY A 205 15.42 -7.10 7.49
N ARG A 206 15.12 -7.08 8.79
CA ARG A 206 13.98 -7.86 9.33
C ARG A 206 12.64 -7.42 8.74
N ILE A 207 12.61 -6.44 7.84
CA ILE A 207 11.41 -5.89 7.22
C ILE A 207 11.62 -5.87 5.69
N LEU A 208 10.58 -6.25 4.96
CA LEU A 208 10.58 -6.23 3.51
C LEU A 208 10.83 -4.81 2.96
N PRO A 209 11.60 -4.67 1.85
CA PRO A 209 11.67 -3.44 1.09
C PRO A 209 10.28 -3.03 0.60
N GLU A 210 10.06 -1.72 0.50
CA GLU A 210 8.78 -1.17 0.07
C GLU A 210 8.98 -0.22 -1.12
N ILE A 211 8.09 -0.32 -2.11
CA ILE A 211 8.16 0.45 -3.35
C ILE A 211 6.81 1.06 -3.62
N TRP A 212 6.75 2.38 -3.81
CA TRP A 212 5.56 3.10 -4.22
C TRP A 212 5.76 3.64 -5.62
N TYR A 213 4.92 3.23 -6.57
CA TYR A 213 4.96 3.76 -7.93
C TYR A 213 3.75 4.65 -8.19
N VAL A 214 4.02 5.86 -8.71
CA VAL A 214 2.98 6.79 -9.15
C VAL A 214 2.61 6.50 -10.60
N GLY A 215 1.55 5.74 -10.76
CA GLY A 215 0.90 5.41 -12.02
C GLY A 215 -0.03 6.51 -12.51
N SER A 216 -1.09 6.12 -13.21
CA SER A 216 -2.16 7.01 -13.66
C SER A 216 -3.35 6.18 -14.13
N GLU A 217 -4.57 6.73 -14.06
CA GLU A 217 -5.76 6.06 -14.59
C GLU A 217 -5.59 5.62 -16.07
N VAL A 218 -4.73 6.29 -16.85
CA VAL A 218 -4.49 6.04 -18.29
C VAL A 218 -3.91 4.65 -18.60
N GLU A 219 -3.40 3.99 -17.57
CA GLU A 219 -2.92 2.61 -17.63
C GLU A 219 -4.01 1.64 -18.08
N MET A 220 -5.27 1.95 -17.80
CA MET A 220 -6.39 1.01 -18.01
C MET A 220 -7.63 1.66 -18.66
N HIS A 221 -7.62 2.98 -18.88
CA HIS A 221 -8.66 3.68 -19.64
C HIS A 221 -8.22 3.97 -21.09
N PRO A 222 -9.13 3.88 -22.08
CA PRO A 222 -8.84 4.24 -23.48
C PRO A 222 -8.47 5.72 -23.62
N THR A 223 -7.51 6.08 -24.48
CA THR A 223 -7.09 7.48 -24.68
C THR A 223 -8.09 8.34 -25.46
N PHE A 224 -9.31 7.82 -25.71
CA PHE A 224 -10.40 8.46 -26.46
C PHE A 224 -9.97 9.22 -27.74
N GLY A 225 -8.95 8.72 -28.43
CA GLY A 225 -8.46 9.30 -29.68
C GLY A 225 -7.56 10.54 -29.54
N VAL A 226 -7.23 10.99 -28.32
CA VAL A 226 -6.33 12.14 -28.12
C VAL A 226 -4.89 11.72 -28.41
N THR A 227 -4.35 12.17 -29.54
CA THR A 227 -3.02 11.79 -30.07
C THR A 227 -1.89 12.13 -29.10
N ASP A 228 -1.97 13.29 -28.44
CA ASP A 228 -0.92 13.78 -27.54
C ASP A 228 -0.81 12.93 -26.26
N MET A 229 -1.87 12.21 -25.90
CA MET A 229 -1.90 11.33 -24.74
C MET A 229 -1.48 9.89 -25.05
N GLN A 230 -1.37 9.51 -26.33
CA GLN A 230 -1.06 8.13 -26.72
C GLN A 230 0.33 7.71 -26.23
N ARG A 231 1.34 8.57 -26.37
CA ARG A 231 2.70 8.28 -25.93
C ARG A 231 2.77 8.10 -24.41
N TYR A 232 2.15 9.02 -23.67
CA TYR A 232 2.08 8.95 -22.21
C TYR A 232 1.35 7.68 -21.76
N ALA A 233 0.18 7.40 -22.33
CA ALA A 233 -0.59 6.20 -22.06
C ALA A 233 0.22 4.93 -22.33
N HIS A 234 0.86 4.86 -23.49
CA HIS A 234 1.70 3.72 -23.88
C HIS A 234 2.84 3.50 -22.89
N SER A 235 3.52 4.57 -22.45
CA SER A 235 4.60 4.46 -21.46
C SER A 235 4.13 3.98 -20.10
N LYS A 236 2.97 4.44 -19.61
CA LYS A 236 2.39 4.00 -18.34
C LYS A 236 1.90 2.55 -18.43
N ARG A 237 1.24 2.18 -19.54
CA ARG A 237 0.78 0.81 -19.82
C ARG A 237 1.91 -0.21 -19.91
N ALA A 238 3.04 0.17 -20.52
CA ALA A 238 4.20 -0.70 -20.66
C ALA A 238 4.77 -1.16 -19.30
N PHE A 239 4.60 -0.35 -18.24
CA PHE A 239 5.06 -0.69 -16.90
C PHE A 239 4.11 -1.65 -16.15
N VAL A 240 2.84 -1.75 -16.57
CA VAL A 240 1.80 -2.46 -15.80
C VAL A 240 2.09 -3.96 -15.62
N PRO A 241 2.55 -4.73 -16.63
CA PRO A 241 2.90 -6.14 -16.42
C PRO A 241 3.96 -6.34 -15.32
N TYR A 242 4.93 -5.44 -15.24
CA TYR A 242 5.95 -5.46 -14.19
C TYR A 242 5.38 -5.02 -12.82
N ALA A 243 4.56 -3.96 -12.79
CA ALA A 243 3.82 -3.56 -11.59
C ALA A 243 2.96 -4.71 -11.03
N ARG A 244 2.30 -5.46 -11.91
CA ARG A 244 1.49 -6.62 -11.55
C ARG A 244 2.34 -7.73 -10.94
N ALA A 245 3.53 -7.99 -11.49
CA ALA A 245 4.47 -8.97 -10.94
C ALA A 245 5.01 -8.55 -9.56
N LEU A 246 5.36 -7.27 -9.38
CA LEU A 246 5.78 -6.73 -8.07
C LEU A 246 4.65 -6.79 -7.03
N TYR A 247 3.40 -6.59 -7.44
CA TYR A 247 2.24 -6.66 -6.55
C TYR A 247 2.09 -8.06 -5.90
N ASP A 248 2.38 -9.11 -6.67
CA ASP A 248 2.35 -10.51 -6.20
C ASP A 248 3.65 -10.95 -5.51
N CYS A 249 4.79 -10.30 -5.79
CA CYS A 249 6.08 -10.71 -5.28
C CYS A 249 6.13 -10.70 -3.73
N PRO A 250 6.45 -11.83 -3.06
CA PRO A 250 6.43 -11.92 -1.60
C PRO A 250 7.58 -11.14 -0.94
N HIS A 251 8.65 -10.87 -1.67
CA HIS A 251 9.87 -10.22 -1.16
C HIS A 251 9.82 -8.69 -1.17
N VAL A 252 8.68 -8.10 -1.49
CA VAL A 252 8.49 -6.64 -1.54
C VAL A 252 7.07 -6.25 -1.17
N VAL A 253 6.95 -5.13 -0.46
CA VAL A 253 5.69 -4.41 -0.31
C VAL A 253 5.58 -3.43 -1.48
N TYR A 254 4.91 -3.85 -2.55
CA TYR A 254 4.66 -2.95 -3.68
C TYR A 254 3.32 -2.23 -3.51
N ARG A 255 3.34 -0.90 -3.64
CA ARG A 255 2.17 -0.04 -3.70
C ARG A 255 2.05 0.65 -5.05
N HIS A 256 0.87 0.59 -5.61
CA HIS A 256 0.55 1.14 -6.91
C HIS A 256 -0.44 2.28 -6.75
N ILE A 257 0.04 3.51 -6.87
CA ILE A 257 -0.76 4.73 -6.71
C ILE A 257 -1.30 5.12 -8.06
N VAL A 258 -2.62 5.17 -8.20
CA VAL A 258 -3.30 5.43 -9.47
C VAL A 258 -4.11 6.72 -9.35
N PRO A 259 -3.48 7.88 -9.62
CA PRO A 259 -4.17 9.15 -9.60
C PRO A 259 -4.98 9.41 -10.88
N ALA A 260 -6.17 9.98 -10.68
CA ALA A 260 -6.85 10.78 -11.68
C ALA A 260 -6.04 12.06 -11.98
N ALA A 261 -6.41 12.79 -13.04
CA ALA A 261 -5.76 14.07 -13.32
C ALA A 261 -5.88 15.02 -12.11
N PHE A 262 -4.77 15.65 -11.72
CA PHE A 262 -4.72 16.67 -10.67
C PHE A 262 -3.90 17.85 -11.16
N GLN A 263 -4.10 19.00 -10.55
CA GLN A 263 -3.42 20.23 -10.93
C GLN A 263 -1.91 20.08 -10.81
N SER A 264 -1.21 20.16 -11.94
CA SER A 264 0.24 20.03 -12.02
C SER A 264 0.77 20.69 -13.30
N ARG A 265 2.09 20.68 -13.50
CA ARG A 265 2.67 21.06 -14.80
C ARG A 265 2.29 20.11 -15.94
N MET A 266 1.87 18.89 -15.63
CA MET A 266 1.52 17.86 -16.62
C MET A 266 0.04 17.82 -16.97
N ASP A 267 -0.83 18.25 -16.05
CA ASP A 267 -2.28 18.10 -16.15
C ASP A 267 -2.98 19.32 -15.52
N ASN A 268 -4.07 19.76 -16.15
CA ASN A 268 -4.96 20.75 -15.57
C ASN A 268 -6.24 20.05 -15.12
N ALA A 269 -6.54 20.09 -13.82
CA ALA A 269 -7.70 19.45 -13.23
C ALA A 269 -8.16 20.22 -11.98
N PHE A 270 -9.36 19.89 -11.50
CA PHE A 270 -10.01 20.59 -10.39
C PHE A 270 -9.38 20.33 -9.02
N VAL A 271 -8.77 19.15 -8.83
CA VAL A 271 -8.19 18.75 -7.54
C VAL A 271 -6.70 19.08 -7.48
N SER A 272 -6.23 19.51 -6.31
CA SER A 272 -4.83 19.89 -6.13
C SER A 272 -3.90 18.70 -5.89
N SER A 273 -2.59 18.92 -5.96
CA SER A 273 -1.61 17.90 -5.61
C SER A 273 -1.63 17.52 -4.13
N GLU A 274 -2.01 18.45 -3.24
CA GLU A 274 -2.18 18.20 -1.81
C GLU A 274 -3.36 17.26 -1.55
N TRP A 275 -4.45 17.41 -2.32
CA TRP A 275 -5.57 16.47 -2.27
C TRP A 275 -5.13 15.07 -2.71
N ALA A 276 -4.36 14.98 -3.80
CA ALA A 276 -3.86 13.70 -4.31
C ALA A 276 -2.95 13.02 -3.27
N ALA A 277 -1.98 13.75 -2.71
CA ALA A 277 -1.10 13.24 -1.66
C ALA A 277 -1.86 12.86 -0.38
N SER A 278 -2.82 13.66 0.07
CA SER A 278 -3.63 13.37 1.26
C SER A 278 -4.46 12.11 1.06
N SER A 279 -5.07 11.95 -0.11
CA SER A 279 -5.83 10.75 -0.50
C SER A 279 -4.94 9.51 -0.55
N THR A 280 -3.73 9.62 -1.12
CA THR A 280 -2.73 8.55 -1.09
C THR A 280 -2.45 8.10 0.34
N MET A 281 -2.18 9.05 1.22
CA MET A 281 -1.84 8.75 2.62
C MET A 281 -3.03 8.20 3.39
N TRP A 282 -4.25 8.64 3.09
CA TRP A 282 -5.48 8.10 3.66
C TRP A 282 -5.62 6.59 3.38
N TRP A 283 -5.32 6.16 2.15
CA TRP A 283 -5.31 4.76 1.75
C TRP A 283 -4.13 3.96 2.35
N ILE A 284 -2.95 4.56 2.40
CA ILE A 284 -1.75 3.92 2.96
C ILE A 284 -1.91 3.60 4.45
N ARG A 285 -2.42 4.56 5.25
CA ARG A 285 -2.75 4.35 6.69
C ARG A 285 -3.73 3.19 6.91
N ARG A 286 -4.51 2.87 5.88
CA ARG A 286 -5.51 1.80 5.83
C ARG A 286 -4.99 0.49 5.25
N GLY A 287 -3.69 0.40 5.00
CA GLY A 287 -3.02 -0.81 4.53
C GLY A 287 -3.16 -1.07 3.03
N ALA A 288 -3.77 -0.16 2.26
CA ALA A 288 -4.02 -0.39 0.84
C ALA A 288 -2.72 -0.44 0.01
N ARG A 289 -2.58 -1.47 -0.81
CA ARG A 289 -1.46 -1.63 -1.74
C ARG A 289 -1.79 -1.09 -3.13
N TYR A 290 -3.00 -1.31 -3.63
CA TYR A 290 -3.53 -0.54 -4.75
C TYR A 290 -4.21 0.70 -4.17
N ILE A 291 -3.79 1.90 -4.62
CA ILE A 291 -4.20 3.17 -4.03
C ILE A 291 -4.92 3.99 -5.10
N PRO A 292 -6.26 3.87 -5.18
CA PRO A 292 -7.06 4.63 -6.12
C PRO A 292 -7.18 6.07 -5.63
N VAL A 293 -6.55 7.00 -6.34
CA VAL A 293 -6.60 8.45 -6.02
C VAL A 293 -7.47 9.10 -7.07
N THR A 294 -8.77 8.90 -6.96
CA THR A 294 -9.73 9.28 -8.02
C THR A 294 -10.92 10.03 -7.45
N TYR A 295 -11.46 10.94 -8.24
CA TYR A 295 -12.77 11.56 -8.04
C TYR A 295 -13.78 11.10 -9.12
N THR A 296 -13.34 10.32 -10.11
CA THR A 296 -14.16 9.77 -11.20
C THR A 296 -14.64 8.36 -10.89
N GLY A 297 -13.97 7.66 -9.96
CA GLY A 297 -14.20 6.24 -9.65
C GLY A 297 -13.56 5.28 -10.67
N ILE A 298 -12.89 5.80 -11.72
CA ILE A 298 -12.27 4.97 -12.76
C ILE A 298 -11.12 4.16 -12.18
N ALA A 299 -10.31 4.73 -11.29
CA ALA A 299 -9.23 3.99 -10.63
C ALA A 299 -9.74 2.76 -9.85
N ASP A 300 -10.95 2.80 -9.28
CA ASP A 300 -11.54 1.65 -8.58
C ASP A 300 -11.91 0.52 -9.56
N LEU A 301 -12.44 0.86 -10.74
CA LEU A 301 -12.68 -0.12 -11.80
C LEU A 301 -11.36 -0.67 -12.37
N ASN A 302 -10.34 0.19 -12.45
CA ASN A 302 -9.00 -0.20 -12.88
C ASN A 302 -8.36 -1.20 -11.91
N PHE A 303 -8.70 -1.17 -10.62
CA PHE A 303 -8.24 -2.20 -9.68
C PHE A 303 -8.68 -3.60 -10.12
N LEU A 304 -9.94 -3.78 -10.55
CA LEU A 304 -10.43 -5.08 -11.01
C LEU A 304 -9.65 -5.56 -12.24
N LYS A 305 -9.44 -4.66 -13.22
CA LYS A 305 -8.63 -4.98 -14.41
C LYS A 305 -7.19 -5.32 -14.04
N PHE A 306 -6.58 -4.53 -13.16
CA PHE A 306 -5.23 -4.74 -12.67
C PHE A 306 -5.13 -6.10 -11.96
N ALA A 307 -6.01 -6.40 -11.01
CA ALA A 307 -5.96 -7.62 -10.22
C ALA A 307 -6.20 -8.88 -11.05
N PHE A 308 -7.17 -8.85 -11.98
CA PHE A 308 -7.70 -10.06 -12.61
C PHE A 308 -7.35 -10.21 -14.10
N TRP A 309 -7.07 -9.12 -14.84
CA TRP A 309 -6.89 -9.18 -16.29
C TRP A 309 -5.47 -8.89 -16.77
N VAL A 310 -4.67 -8.15 -15.99
CA VAL A 310 -3.26 -7.93 -16.32
C VAL A 310 -2.48 -9.21 -16.06
N ARG A 311 -1.78 -9.69 -17.09
CA ARG A 311 -0.83 -10.79 -16.95
C ARG A 311 0.46 -10.28 -16.30
N PRO A 312 0.89 -10.83 -15.14
CA PRO A 312 2.17 -10.46 -14.54
C PRO A 312 3.33 -10.93 -15.42
N ASP A 313 4.31 -10.07 -15.62
CA ASP A 313 5.61 -10.46 -16.18
C ASP A 313 6.50 -11.02 -15.05
N LYS A 314 6.38 -12.32 -14.82
CA LYS A 314 7.10 -13.00 -13.73
C LYS A 314 8.60 -13.09 -13.99
N ASP A 315 9.03 -13.11 -15.25
CA ASP A 315 10.44 -13.21 -15.61
C ASP A 315 11.21 -11.98 -15.15
N MET A 316 10.56 -10.81 -15.22
CA MET A 316 11.15 -9.55 -14.74
C MET A 316 11.36 -9.47 -13.23
N VAL A 317 10.70 -10.32 -12.44
CA VAL A 317 10.86 -10.42 -10.97
C VAL A 317 11.50 -11.74 -10.52
N ALA A 318 11.80 -12.67 -11.43
CA ALA A 318 12.30 -13.99 -11.10
C ALA A 318 13.64 -13.97 -10.33
N GLY A 319 14.44 -12.92 -10.47
CA GLY A 319 15.68 -12.71 -9.71
C GLY A 319 15.50 -12.01 -8.35
N ILE A 320 14.31 -11.51 -8.03
CA ILE A 320 14.03 -10.85 -6.75
C ILE A 320 13.76 -11.95 -5.70
N GLY A 321 14.76 -12.24 -4.87
CA GLY A 321 14.66 -13.21 -3.77
C GLY A 321 15.46 -14.51 -3.96
N VAL A 322 16.08 -14.71 -5.13
CA VAL A 322 16.94 -15.89 -5.40
C VAL A 322 18.34 -15.65 -4.83
N GLY A 323 18.44 -15.81 -3.51
CA GLY A 323 19.71 -15.77 -2.79
C GLY A 323 19.56 -16.42 -1.44
N ASN A 324 19.53 -17.76 -1.40
CA ASN A 324 19.67 -18.71 -0.26
C ASN A 324 19.07 -18.39 1.13
N ARG A 325 18.35 -17.29 1.33
CA ARG A 325 17.89 -16.79 2.65
C ARG A 325 16.36 -16.75 2.80
N PHE A 326 15.61 -17.05 1.75
CA PHE A 326 14.14 -17.02 1.74
C PHE A 326 13.53 -18.41 1.50
N MET A 327 14.13 -19.46 2.07
CA MET A 327 13.41 -20.73 2.23
C MET A 327 12.47 -20.57 3.42
N ASP A 328 11.23 -20.17 3.14
CA ASP A 328 10.11 -20.30 4.07
C ASP A 328 9.75 -21.78 4.22
N THR A 329 10.57 -22.55 4.94
CA THR A 329 10.07 -23.77 5.58
C THR A 329 9.54 -23.38 6.96
N PRO A 330 8.32 -23.79 7.33
CA PRO A 330 7.90 -23.75 8.72
C PRO A 330 8.94 -24.53 9.51
N GLY A 331 9.71 -23.84 10.36
CA GLY A 331 10.73 -24.47 11.17
C GLY A 331 10.11 -25.65 11.91
N GLU A 332 10.68 -26.84 11.67
CA GLU A 332 10.41 -28.04 12.44
C GLU A 332 10.53 -27.65 13.92
N LYS A 333 9.44 -27.89 14.66
CA LYS A 333 9.24 -27.43 16.04
C LYS A 333 10.52 -27.66 16.86
N GLY A 334 11.24 -26.57 17.12
CA GLY A 334 12.29 -26.53 18.13
C GLY A 334 11.66 -26.89 19.47
N ARG A 335 11.87 -28.14 19.87
CA ARG A 335 11.65 -28.62 21.23
C ARG A 335 12.67 -27.86 22.10
N LEU A 336 12.21 -27.00 22.98
CA LEU A 336 13.02 -26.43 24.04
C LEU A 336 12.41 -26.83 25.40
N PRO A 337 13.26 -27.04 26.41
CA PRO A 337 13.12 -28.07 27.46
C PRO A 337 11.93 -27.91 28.40
#